data_AF-A0A376U486-F1
#
_entry.id   AF-A0A376U486-F1
#
_cell.length_a   1.000
_cell.length_b   1.000
_cell.length_c   1.000
_cell.angle_alpha   90.00
_cell.angle_beta   90.00
_cell.angle_gamma   90.00
#
_symmetry.space_group_name_H-M   'P 1'
#
loop_
_entity.id
_entity.type
_entity.pdbx_description
1 polymer ?
#
loop_
_entity_poly.entity_id
_entity_poly.type
_entity_poly.pdbx_seq_one_letter_code
_entity_poly.pdbx_strand_id
1 'polypeptide(L)' 'MVPDTPQVKKFCFGENGCTKASLKGKTIVDMSSISPIETKRFARQVNELGGDYLDAPVSGGEIGAP' A
#
# COMPACT_ATOMS: atom_id res chain seq x y z
N MET A 1 1.93 -2.25 8.36
CA MET A 1 0.57 -2.78 8.23
C MET A 1 -0.39 -1.81 8.91
N VAL A 2 -1.49 -1.46 8.26
CA VAL A 2 -2.52 -0.57 8.82
C VAL A 2 -3.88 -1.27 8.76
N PRO A 3 -4.82 -0.95 9.66
CA PRO A 3 -6.06 -1.70 9.83
C PRO A 3 -7.07 -1.61 8.68
N ASP A 4 -7.06 -0.55 7.87
CA ASP A 4 -8.12 -0.31 6.89
C ASP A 4 -7.70 0.49 5.65
N THR A 5 -8.60 0.52 4.65
CA THR A 5 -8.38 1.18 3.36
C THR A 5 -8.20 2.70 3.48
N PRO A 6 -9.01 3.45 4.26
CA PRO A 6 -8.74 4.87 4.52
C PRO A 6 -7.34 5.16 5.06
N GLN A 7 -6.81 4.30 5.93
CA GLN A 7 -5.48 4.49 6.50
C GLN A 7 -4.38 4.21 5.49
N VAL A 8 -4.49 3.15 4.67
CA VAL A 8 -3.55 2.92 3.55
C VAL A 8 -3.52 4.14 2.63
N LYS A 9 -4.70 4.67 2.30
CA LYS A 9 -4.82 5.86 1.46
C LYS A 9 -4.15 7.09 2.07
N LYS A 10 -4.33 7.32 3.38
CA LYS A 10 -3.71 8.45 4.08
C LYS A 10 -2.18 8.33 4.13
N PHE A 11 -1.66 7.13 4.42
CA PHE A 11 -0.22 6.89 4.46
C PHE A 11 0.43 6.95 3.08
N CYS A 12 -0.23 6.44 2.04
CA CYS A 12 0.32 6.49 0.70
C CYS A 12 0.19 7.90 0.09
N PHE A 13 -0.99 8.50 0.15
CA PHE A 13 -1.35 9.67 -0.67
C PHE A 13 -1.70 10.95 0.13
N GLY A 14 -1.65 10.90 1.46
CA GLY A 14 -1.88 12.06 2.31
C GLY A 14 -0.84 13.16 2.14
N GLU A 15 -0.99 14.26 2.88
CA GLU A 15 -0.13 15.45 2.79
C GLU A 15 1.36 15.13 2.95
N ASN A 16 1.69 14.20 3.86
CA ASN A 16 3.04 13.65 4.08
C ASN A 16 3.14 12.16 3.68
N GLY A 17 2.37 11.75 2.68
CA GLY A 17 2.30 10.36 2.25
C GLY A 17 3.51 9.89 1.46
N CYS A 18 3.69 8.57 1.34
CA CYS A 18 4.79 7.95 0.60
C CYS A 18 4.94 8.47 -0.83
N THR A 19 3.83 8.80 -1.50
CA THR A 19 3.83 9.30 -2.88
C THR A 19 4.30 10.75 -3.02
N LYS A 20 4.59 11.45 -1.92
CA LYS A 20 5.15 12.80 -1.95
C LYS A 20 6.65 12.81 -2.21
N ALA A 21 7.33 11.69 -1.92
CA ALA A 21 8.72 11.47 -2.32
C ALA A 21 8.78 10.85 -3.72
N SER A 22 9.95 10.94 -4.38
CA SER A 22 10.17 10.22 -5.64
C SER A 22 10.07 8.71 -5.41
N LEU A 23 9.20 8.05 -6.18
CA LEU A 23 9.01 6.60 -6.12
C LEU A 23 9.86 5.84 -7.15
N LYS A 24 10.67 6.53 -7.96
CA LYS A 24 11.48 5.90 -9.01
C LYS A 24 12.36 4.79 -8.43
N GLY A 25 12.12 3.56 -8.88
CA GLY A 25 12.87 2.38 -8.44
C GLY A 25 12.58 1.94 -6.99
N LYS A 26 11.46 2.39 -6.41
CA LYS A 26 10.98 1.95 -5.09
C LYS A 26 9.76 1.04 -5.25
N THR A 27 9.59 0.15 -4.30
CA THR A 27 8.41 -0.73 -4.22
C THR A 27 7.66 -0.47 -2.92
N ILE A 28 6.36 -0.20 -3.03
CA ILE A 28 5.44 -0.14 -1.89
C ILE A 28 4.83 -1.53 -1.73
N VAL A 29 5.01 -2.13 -0.55
CA VAL A 29 4.41 -3.42 -0.21
C VAL A 29 3.27 -3.17 0.79
N ASP A 30 2.04 -3.39 0.36
CA ASP A 30 0.88 -3.34 1.24
C ASP A 30 0.54 -4.74 1.74
N MET A 31 0.66 -4.92 3.05
CA MET A 31 0.34 -6.17 3.74
C MET A 31 -1.02 -6.11 4.45
N SER A 32 -1.77 -5.04 4.24
CA SER A 32 -3.04 -4.77 4.90
C SER A 32 -4.17 -5.49 4.16
N SER A 33 -5.12 -6.05 4.89
CA SER A 33 -6.31 -6.68 4.31
C SER A 33 -7.33 -5.60 3.91
N ILE A 34 -7.19 -5.04 2.71
CA ILE A 34 -8.02 -3.94 2.20
C ILE A 34 -8.87 -4.33 0.98
N SER A 35 -9.71 -3.41 0.50
CA SER A 35 -10.54 -3.62 -0.69
C SER A 35 -9.67 -3.94 -1.94
N PRO A 36 -9.96 -5.02 -2.69
CA PRO A 36 -9.26 -5.33 -3.93
C PRO A 36 -9.42 -4.25 -5.02
N ILE A 37 -10.53 -3.51 -4.99
CA ILE A 37 -10.80 -2.42 -5.94
C ILE A 37 -9.85 -1.24 -5.66
N GLU A 38 -9.71 -0.88 -4.39
CA GLU A 38 -8.84 0.23 -3.98
C GLU A 38 -7.37 -0.14 -4.13
N THR A 39 -6.99 -1.39 -3.86
CA THR A 39 -5.65 -1.93 -4.13
C THR A 39 -5.22 -1.71 -5.58
N LYS A 40 -6.08 -2.09 -6.55
CA LYS A 40 -5.79 -1.88 -7.98
C LYS A 40 -5.65 -0.40 -8.33
N ARG A 41 -6.43 0.47 -7.68
CA ARG A 41 -6.35 1.91 -7.87
C ARG A 41 -5.03 2.46 -7.34
N PHE A 42 -4.62 2.05 -6.14
CA PHE A 42 -3.36 2.50 -5.53
C PHE A 42 -2.16 2.04 -6.34
N ALA A 43 -2.16 0.77 -6.79
CA ALA A 43 -1.10 0.25 -7.64
C ALA A 43 -0.95 1.07 -8.93
N ARG A 44 -2.05 1.41 -9.61
CA ARG A 44 -2.00 2.28 -10.80
C ARG A 44 -1.37 3.63 -10.51
N GLN A 45 -1.79 4.29 -9.43
CA GLN A 45 -1.28 5.62 -9.06
C GLN A 45 0.21 5.58 -8.69
N VAL A 46 0.67 4.51 -8.03
CA VAL A 46 2.08 4.31 -7.68
C VAL A 46 2.93 4.07 -8.93
N ASN A 47 2.42 3.26 -9.88
CA ASN A 47 3.08 3.00 -11.15
C ASN A 47 3.20 4.26 -12.02
N GLU A 48 2.17 5.12 -12.05
CA GLU A 48 2.20 6.42 -12.72
C GLU A 48 3.28 7.36 -12.15
N LEU A 49 3.66 7.17 -10.89
CA LEU A 49 4.72 7.91 -10.19
C LEU A 49 6.11 7.24 -10.31
N GLY A 50 6.21 6.13 -11.05
CA GLY A 50 7.46 5.41 -11.33
C GLY A 50 7.91 4.44 -10.24
N GLY A 51 7.05 4.13 -9.27
CA GLY A 51 7.27 3.05 -8.30
C GLY A 51 6.51 1.79 -8.65
N ASP A 52 6.82 0.72 -7.93
CA ASP A 52 6.08 -0.54 -8.00
C ASP A 52 5.17 -0.70 -6.77
N TYR A 53 4.08 -1.44 -6.92
CA TYR A 53 3.17 -1.73 -5.82
C TYR A 53 2.89 -3.23 -5.74
N LEU A 54 3.11 -3.82 -4.56
CA LEU A 54 2.85 -5.23 -4.28
C LEU A 54 1.78 -5.34 -3.20
N ASP A 55 0.66 -5.94 -3.57
CA ASP A 55 -0.40 -6.36 -2.64
C ASP A 55 -0.08 -7.75 -2.10
N ALA A 56 0.18 -7.84 -0.80
CA ALA A 56 0.60 -9.06 -0.11
C ALA A 56 -0.08 -9.19 1.27
N PRO A 57 -1.43 -9.26 1.33
CA PRO A 57 -2.14 -9.36 2.59
C PRO A 57 -1.75 -10.64 3.32
N VAL A 58 -1.50 -10.52 4.62
CA VAL A 58 -1.08 -11.66 5.46
C VAL A 58 -2.27 -12.40 6.05
N SER A 59 -2.20 -13.73 6.04
CA SER A 59 -3.14 -14.63 6.71
C SER A 59 -2.41 -15.40 7.82
N GLY A 60 -2.82 -15.23 9.09
CA GLY A 60 -2.17 -15.91 10.22
C GLY A 60 -2.61 -15.47 11.62
N GLY A 61 -3.25 -14.31 11.77
CA GLY A 61 -3.57 -13.73 13.09
C GLY A 61 -2.30 -13.35 13.88
N GLU A 62 -2.45 -12.73 15.06
CA GLU A 62 -1.29 -12.29 15.87
C GLU A 62 -0.35 -13.43 16.30
N ILE A 63 -0.85 -14.67 16.37
CA ILE A 63 -0.11 -15.84 16.85
C ILE A 63 0.57 -16.60 15.70
N GLY A 64 0.16 -16.38 14.44
CA GLY A 64 0.53 -17.20 13.29
C GLY A 64 1.13 -16.44 12.11
N ALA A 65 1.49 -15.18 12.26
CA ALA A 65 2.46 -14.53 11.38
C ALA A 65 3.87 -14.78 11.96
N PRO A 66 4.63 -15.79 11.48
CA PRO A 66 5.99 -16.02 11.93
C PRO A 66 6.95 -14.90 11.53
#